data_AF-M1CVU5-F1
#
_entry.id   AF-M1CVU5-F1
#
_cell.length_a   1.000
_cell.length_b   1.000
_cell.length_c   1.000
_cell.angle_alpha   90.00
_cell.angle_beta   90.00
_cell.angle_gamma   90.00
#
_symmetry.space_group_name_H-M   'P 1'
#
loop_
_entity.id
_entity.type
_entity.pdbx_description
1 polymer ?
#
loop_
_entity_poly.entity_id
_entity_poly.type
_entity_poly.pdbx_seq_one_letter_code
_entity_poly.pdbx_strand_id
1 'polypeptide(L)'
;MGVPIASWPMHSDQPRNGFLVTEMLKIGVIVREWEKREELVSASTIENVVRKLMASEEGNVIRKRAEEFGEAVRQSTEKWGTSRIELDSFIAHITR
;
A
#
# COMPACT_ATOMS: atom_id res chain seq x y z
N MET A 1 6.91 -0.97 -8.58
CA MET A 1 5.91 -1.97 -9.04
C MET A 1 4.56 -1.57 -8.48
N GLY A 2 3.48 -1.75 -9.24
CA GLY A 2 2.12 -1.42 -8.80
C GLY A 2 1.32 -2.67 -8.46
N VAL A 3 1.64 -3.28 -7.32
CA VAL A 3 1.04 -4.55 -6.87
C VAL A 3 0.05 -4.25 -5.75
N PRO A 4 -1.16 -4.81 -5.78
CA PRO A 4 -2.12 -4.61 -4.70
C PRO A 4 -1.65 -5.31 -3.40
N ILE A 5 -2.08 -4.82 -2.25
CA ILE A 5 -1.62 -5.34 -0.94
C ILE A 5 -2.77 -6.00 -0.18
N ALA A 6 -2.59 -7.24 0.25
CA ALA A 6 -3.38 -7.83 1.33
C ALA A 6 -2.73 -7.44 2.67
N SER A 7 -3.24 -6.39 3.30
CA SER A 7 -2.67 -5.82 4.53
C SER A 7 -2.97 -6.70 5.74
N TRP A 8 -1.93 -7.21 6.39
CA TRP A 8 -2.02 -8.00 7.62
C TRP A 8 -1.15 -7.38 8.72
N PRO A 9 -1.69 -6.42 9.50
CA PRO A 9 -0.91 -5.75 10.54
C PRO A 9 -0.62 -6.68 11.73
N MET A 10 0.64 -6.66 12.17
CA MET A 10 1.19 -7.48 13.27
C MET A 10 1.75 -6.63 14.41
N HIS A 11 2.41 -5.50 14.14
CA HIS A 11 2.97 -4.63 15.19
C HIS A 11 3.31 -3.20 14.73
N SER A 12 3.74 -2.37 15.67
CA SER A 12 4.27 -1.01 15.46
C SER A 12 3.33 -0.08 14.67
N ASP A 13 3.80 0.45 13.55
CA ASP A 13 3.11 1.39 12.66
C ASP A 13 2.28 0.68 11.59
N GLN A 14 2.38 -0.65 11.46
CA GLN A 14 1.64 -1.45 10.48
C GLN A 14 0.13 -1.22 10.52
N PRO A 15 -0.55 -0.99 11.66
CA PRO A 15 -1.98 -0.67 11.67
C PRO A 15 -2.29 0.61 10.88
N ARG A 16 -1.45 1.64 11.03
CA ARG A 16 -1.59 2.90 10.29
C ARG A 16 -1.24 2.74 8.83
N ASN A 17 -0.17 1.99 8.52
CA ASN A 17 0.22 1.70 7.14
C ASN A 17 -0.85 0.88 6.42
N GLY A 18 -1.48 -0.06 7.13
CA GLY A 18 -2.62 -0.83 6.64
C GLY A 18 -3.79 0.08 6.29
N PHE A 19 -4.17 0.97 7.20
CA PHE A 19 -5.22 1.97 6.94
C PHE A 19 -4.87 2.91 5.75
N LEU A 20 -3.63 3.37 5.66
CA LEU A 20 -3.15 4.18 4.54
C LEU A 20 -3.34 3.44 3.21
N VAL A 21 -2.93 2.17 3.15
CA VAL A 21 -2.99 1.35 1.93
C VAL A 21 -4.42 0.99 1.54
N THR A 22 -5.30 0.68 2.50
CA THR A 22 -6.66 0.19 2.22
C THR A 22 -7.69 1.32 2.10
N GLU A 23 -7.67 2.31 2.99
CA GLU A 23 -8.73 3.33 3.06
C GLU A 23 -8.38 4.60 2.29
N MET A 24 -7.13 5.04 2.39
CA MET A 24 -6.68 6.31 1.79
C MET A 24 -6.25 6.11 0.34
N LEU A 25 -5.25 5.26 0.12
CA LEU A 25 -4.72 4.97 -1.21
C LEU A 25 -5.63 4.03 -2.00
N LYS A 26 -6.40 3.18 -1.32
CA LYS A 26 -7.30 2.17 -1.91
C LYS A 26 -6.60 1.22 -2.88
N ILE A 27 -5.37 0.85 -2.57
CA ILE A 27 -4.52 -0.08 -3.34
C ILE A 27 -4.38 -1.44 -2.66
N GLY A 28 -5.25 -1.75 -1.70
CA GLY A 28 -5.21 -3.01 -0.98
C GLY A 28 -6.50 -3.33 -0.24
N VAL A 29 -6.50 -4.49 0.40
CA VAL A 29 -7.58 -5.00 1.26
C VAL A 29 -7.00 -5.40 2.61
N ILE A 30 -7.76 -5.22 3.69
CA ILE A 30 -7.35 -5.67 5.02
C ILE A 30 -7.66 -7.17 5.19
N VAL A 31 -6.70 -7.94 5.69
CA VAL A 31 -6.87 -9.37 6.01
C VAL A 31 -7.59 -9.52 7.34
N ARG A 32 -7.19 -8.74 8.33
CA ARG A 32 -7.74 -8.75 9.70
C ARG A 32 -7.57 -7.37 10.32
N GLU A 33 -8.65 -6.88 10.93
CA GLU A 33 -8.66 -5.66 11.74
C GLU A 33 -7.63 -5.72 12.88
N TRP A 34 -7.06 -4.57 13.21
CA TRP A 34 -6.02 -4.48 14.24
C TRP A 34 -6.54 -4.80 15.65
N GLU A 35 -7.81 -4.49 15.89
CA GLU A 35 -8.54 -4.80 17.12
C GLU A 35 -8.57 -6.30 17.39
N LYS A 36 -8.59 -7.12 16.33
CA LYS A 36 -8.63 -8.59 16.38
C LYS A 36 -7.24 -9.23 16.33
N ARG A 37 -6.16 -8.48 16.57
CA ARG A 37 -4.79 -8.95 16.28
C ARG A 37 -4.33 -10.21 17.04
N GLU A 38 -4.93 -10.50 18.18
CA GLU A 38 -4.66 -11.70 18.98
C GLU A 38 -5.46 -12.91 18.49
N GLU A 39 -6.44 -12.71 17.61
CA GLU A 39 -7.28 -13.77 17.07
C GLU A 39 -6.58 -14.49 15.90
N LEU A 40 -6.75 -15.81 15.87
CA LEU A 40 -6.30 -16.64 14.76
C LEU A 40 -7.18 -16.38 13.53
N VAL A 41 -6.54 -16.09 12.39
CA VAL A 41 -7.25 -15.94 11.12
C VAL A 41 -7.53 -17.31 10.52
N SER A 42 -8.81 -17.58 10.23
CA SER A 42 -9.21 -18.84 9.60
C SER A 42 -8.71 -18.94 8.16
N ALA A 43 -8.49 -20.18 7.69
CA ALA A 43 -8.15 -20.43 6.29
C ALA A 43 -9.22 -19.88 5.33
N SER A 44 -10.51 -19.93 5.71
CA SER A 44 -11.61 -19.36 4.92
C SER A 44 -11.52 -17.84 4.79
N THR A 45 -11.05 -17.13 5.82
CA THR A 45 -10.83 -15.68 5.75
C THR A 45 -9.72 -15.36 4.75
N ILE A 46 -8.62 -16.10 4.79
CA ILE A 46 -7.51 -15.96 3.84
C ILE A 46 -7.97 -16.22 2.42
N GLU A 47 -8.69 -17.32 2.19
CA GLU A 47 -9.24 -17.66 0.88
C GLU A 47 -10.13 -16.53 0.35
N ASN A 48 -11.02 -16.00 1.19
CA ASN A 48 -11.90 -14.90 0.80
C ASN A 48 -11.13 -13.64 0.41
N VAL A 49 -10.10 -13.27 1.17
CA VAL A 49 -9.28 -12.09 0.89
C VAL A 49 -8.49 -12.26 -0.41
N VAL A 50 -7.88 -13.43 -0.61
CA VAL A 50 -7.15 -13.73 -1.86
C VAL A 50 -8.10 -13.73 -3.06
N ARG A 51 -9.25 -14.40 -2.94
CA ARG A 51 -10.25 -14.45 -4.02
C ARG A 51 -10.82 -13.06 -4.32
N LYS A 52 -11.07 -12.25 -3.30
CA LYS A 52 -11.48 -10.84 -3.45
C LYS A 52 -10.42 -10.06 -4.23
N LEU A 53 -9.15 -10.17 -3.85
CA LEU A 53 -8.07 -9.40 -4.47
C LEU A 53 -7.76 -9.84 -5.91
N MET A 54 -7.89 -11.14 -6.20
CA MET A 54 -7.43 -11.74 -7.46
C MET A 54 -8.55 -12.03 -8.47
N ALA A 55 -9.75 -12.38 -8.00
CA ALA A 55 -10.82 -12.94 -8.82
C ALA A 55 -12.18 -12.23 -8.61
N SER A 56 -12.16 -10.95 -8.24
CA SER A 56 -13.38 -10.13 -8.13
C SER A 56 -13.25 -8.81 -8.88
N GLU A 57 -14.39 -8.20 -9.20
CA GLU A 57 -14.42 -6.89 -9.86
C GLU A 57 -13.82 -5.79 -8.97
N GLU A 58 -14.06 -5.86 -7.66
CA GLU A 58 -13.40 -4.97 -6.70
C GLU A 58 -11.88 -5.13 -6.74
N GLY A 59 -11.40 -6.37 -6.83
CA GLY A 59 -9.98 -6.68 -7.00
C GLY A 59 -9.38 -6.10 -8.28
N ASN A 60 -10.13 -6.10 -9.39
CA ASN A 60 -9.70 -5.48 -10.65
C ASN A 60 -9.46 -3.98 -10.47
N VAL A 61 -10.40 -3.28 -9.80
CA VAL A 61 -10.27 -1.85 -9.51
C VAL A 61 -9.06 -1.56 -8.61
N ILE A 62 -8.85 -2.37 -7.58
CA ILE A 62 -7.71 -2.23 -6.65
C ILE A 62 -6.38 -2.43 -7.40
N ARG A 63 -6.28 -3.45 -8.25
CA ARG A 63 -5.06 -3.72 -9.05
C ARG A 63 -4.73 -2.59 -10.01
N LYS A 64 -5.72 -2.10 -10.76
CA LYS A 64 -5.53 -0.95 -11.65
C LYS A 64 -5.04 0.28 -10.89
N ARG A 65 -5.61 0.55 -9.71
CA ARG A 65 -5.18 1.68 -8.87
C ARG A 65 -3.76 1.49 -8.34
N ALA A 66 -3.38 0.28 -7.96
CA ALA A 66 -2.02 -0.03 -7.54
C ALA A 66 -1.01 0.18 -8.67
N GLU A 67 -1.35 -0.19 -9.91
CA GLU A 67 -0.57 0.08 -11.12
C GLU A 67 -0.35 1.58 -11.34
N GLU A 68 -1.43 2.37 -11.36
CA GLU A 68 -1.39 3.82 -11.51
C GLU A 68 -0.56 4.49 -10.41
N PHE A 69 -0.76 4.08 -9.16
CA PHE A 69 0.00 4.61 -8.03
C PHE A 69 1.49 4.25 -8.11
N GLY A 70 1.80 3.02 -8.49
CA GLY A 70 3.18 2.56 -8.67
C GLY A 70 3.91 3.34 -9.77
N GLU A 71 3.20 3.73 -10.83
CA GLU A 71 3.74 4.60 -11.88
C GLU A 71 4.02 6.01 -11.38
N ALA A 72 3.07 6.62 -10.68
CA ALA A 72 3.24 7.97 -10.11
C ALA A 72 4.43 8.04 -9.15
N VAL A 73 4.61 7.03 -8.28
CA VAL A 73 5.76 6.93 -7.38
C VAL A 73 7.06 6.85 -8.18
N ARG A 74 7.11 6.02 -9.23
CA ARG A 74 8.31 5.89 -10.08
C ARG A 74 8.69 7.23 -10.71
N GLN A 75 7.73 7.91 -11.35
CA GLN A 75 7.95 9.22 -11.96
C GLN A 75 8.43 10.27 -10.93
N SER A 76 7.92 10.25 -9.71
CA SER A 76 8.36 11.17 -8.64
C SER A 76 9.85 11.04 -8.28
N THR A 77 10.45 9.88 -8.54
CA THR A 77 11.86 9.58 -8.23
C THR A 77 12.81 9.71 -9.43
N GLU A 78 12.27 9.88 -10.64
CA GLU A 78 13.06 10.04 -11.86
C GLU A 78 13.80 11.39 -11.90
N LYS A 79 14.66 11.58 -12.90
CA LYS A 79 15.34 12.87 -13.11
C LYS A 79 14.29 13.96 -13.34
N TRP A 80 14.33 15.01 -12.54
CA TRP A 80 13.32 16.09 -12.46
C TRP A 80 12.00 15.72 -11.77
N GLY A 81 11.90 14.53 -11.18
CA GLY A 81 10.78 14.13 -10.33
C GLY A 81 10.76 14.92 -9.02
N THR A 82 9.56 15.13 -8.46
CA THR A 82 9.37 15.94 -7.25
C THR A 82 10.17 15.43 -6.06
N SER A 83 10.17 14.13 -5.78
CA SER A 83 10.95 13.55 -4.68
C SER A 83 12.46 13.74 -4.90
N ARG A 84 12.92 13.74 -6.15
CA ARG A 84 14.34 13.99 -6.47
C ARG A 84 14.71 15.45 -6.24
N ILE A 85 13.86 16.38 -6.67
CA ILE A 85 14.05 17.82 -6.45
C ILE A 85 14.11 18.15 -4.96
N GLU A 86 13.20 17.60 -4.16
CA GLU A 86 13.19 17.81 -2.70
C GLU A 86 14.46 17.25 -2.04
N LEU A 87 14.95 16.10 -2.49
CA LEU A 87 16.21 15.55 -2.00
C LEU A 87 17.41 16.44 -2.33
N ASP A 88 17.50 16.92 -3.58
CA ASP A 88 18.58 17.81 -4.00
C ASP A 88 18.55 19.14 -3.22
N SER A 89 17.35 19.67 -2.95
CA SER A 89 17.12 20.84 -2.10
C SER A 89 17.58 20.61 -0.65
N PHE A 90 17.23 19.46 -0.07
CA PHE A 90 17.68 19.08 1.27
C PHE A 90 19.19 19.00 1.36
N ILE A 91 19.86 18.36 0.39
CA ILE A 91 21.32 18.26 0.33
C ILE A 91 21.95 19.66 0.31
N ALA A 92 21.49 20.53 -0.60
CA ALA A 92 21.99 21.91 -0.70
C ALA A 92 21.83 22.69 0.62
N HIS A 93 20.75 22.44 1.37
CA HIS A 93 20.51 23.07 2.67
C HIS A 93 21.49 22.61 3.77
N ILE A 94 21.88 21.34 3.79
CA ILE A 94 22.74 20.79 4.84
C ILE A 94 24.23 20.90 4.53
N THR A 95 24.61 21.16 3.27
CA THR A 95 26.01 21.36 2.84
C THR A 95 26.44 22.82 2.79
N ARG A 96 25.59 23.75 3.25
CA ARG A 96 25.88 25.19 3.29
C ARG A 96 26.73 25.59 4.50
#